data_AF-A0A483Z220-F1
#
_entry.id   AF-A0A483Z220-F1
#
_cell.length_a   1.000
_cell.length_b   1.000
_cell.length_c   1.000
_cell.angle_alpha   90.00
_cell.angle_beta   90.00
_cell.angle_gamma   90.00
#
_symmetry.space_group_name_H-M   'P 1'
#
loop_
_entity.id
_entity.type
_entity.pdbx_description
1 polymer ?
#
loop_
_entity_poly.entity_id
_entity_poly.type
_entity_poly.pdbx_seq_one_letter_code
_entity_poly.pdbx_strand_id
1 'polypeptide(L)'
;EPVMTQLWVRERFGLPMIYADAEIIMTIYMGVKEVYALPTPHQYIAAAFTYNKDLFAETVTFYPLERAKEIQAVLEKKRLES
;
A
#
# COMPACT_ATOMS: atom_id res chain seq x y z
N GLU A 1 11.59 -5.07 -18.44
CA GLU A 1 10.50 -5.44 -17.50
C GLU A 1 9.58 -4.24 -17.31
N PRO A 2 8.26 -4.45 -17.16
CA PRO A 2 7.34 -3.36 -16.85
C PRO A 2 7.64 -2.80 -15.46
N VAL A 3 7.80 -1.48 -15.36
CA VAL A 3 8.04 -0.78 -14.09
C VAL A 3 6.72 -0.44 -13.40
N MET A 4 6.76 -0.26 -12.08
CA MET A 4 5.61 0.19 -11.27
C MET A 4 4.40 -0.76 -11.28
N THR A 5 4.60 -2.02 -11.69
CA THR A 5 3.62 -3.09 -11.42
C THR A 5 3.68 -3.48 -9.95
N GLN A 6 2.61 -4.08 -9.42
CA GLN A 6 2.60 -4.62 -8.07
C GLN A 6 3.78 -5.57 -7.80
N LEU A 7 4.12 -6.43 -8.77
CA LEU A 7 5.26 -7.32 -8.68
C LEU A 7 6.58 -6.54 -8.60
N TRP A 8 6.78 -5.58 -9.50
CA TRP A 8 7.98 -4.73 -9.54
C TRP A 8 8.19 -3.98 -8.22
N VAL A 9 7.11 -3.50 -7.59
CA VAL A 9 7.15 -2.82 -6.28
C VAL A 9 7.53 -3.80 -5.18
N ARG A 10 6.87 -4.97 -5.11
CA ARG A 10 7.18 -6.01 -4.11
C ARG A 10 8.62 -6.51 -4.19
N GLU A 11 9.18 -6.66 -5.39
CA GLU A 11 10.59 -7.05 -5.57
C GLU A 11 11.58 -6.03 -5.00
N ARG A 12 11.20 -4.75 -4.92
CA ARG A 12 12.08 -3.65 -4.47
C ARG A 12 11.89 -3.29 -3.00
N PHE A 13 10.66 -3.38 -2.51
CA PHE A 13 10.31 -2.96 -1.15
C PHE A 13 10.00 -4.15 -0.23
N GLY A 14 9.93 -5.37 -0.76
CA GLY A 14 9.58 -6.57 -0.01
C GLY A 14 8.07 -6.73 0.16
N LEU A 15 7.66 -7.17 1.36
CA LEU A 15 6.25 -7.30 1.69
C LEU A 15 5.69 -5.98 2.23
N PRO A 16 4.45 -5.61 1.86
CA PRO A 16 3.83 -4.41 2.38
C PRO A 16 3.52 -4.56 3.88
N MET A 17 3.65 -3.47 4.62
CA MET A 17 3.22 -3.41 6.02
C MET A 17 1.69 -3.31 6.15
N ILE A 18 1.02 -2.75 5.14
CA ILE A 18 -0.44 -2.72 5.05
C ILE A 18 -0.83 -3.16 3.64
N TYR A 19 -1.75 -4.10 3.59
CA TYR A 19 -2.37 -4.59 2.36
C TYR A 19 -3.88 -4.42 2.48
N ALA A 20 -4.51 -3.88 1.43
CA ALA A 20 -5.95 -3.85 1.27
C ALA A 20 -6.30 -4.38 -0.12
N ASP A 21 -7.24 -5.32 -0.18
CA ASP A 21 -7.76 -5.85 -1.44
C ASP A 21 -8.48 -4.79 -2.25
N ALA A 22 -8.60 -5.03 -3.56
CA ALA A 22 -9.42 -4.20 -4.42
C ALA A 22 -10.88 -4.26 -3.98
N GLU A 23 -11.56 -3.12 -4.03
CA GLU A 23 -12.97 -2.98 -3.69
C GLU A 23 -13.69 -2.20 -4.81
N ILE A 24 -14.94 -2.57 -5.08
CA ILE A 24 -15.81 -1.82 -5.97
C ILE A 24 -16.84 -1.10 -5.12
N ILE A 25 -16.72 0.23 -5.04
CA ILE A 25 -17.70 1.07 -4.34
C ILE A 25 -18.59 1.73 -5.40
N MET A 26 -19.85 1.29 -5.45
CA MET A 26 -20.81 1.64 -6.50
C MET A 26 -20.29 1.27 -7.90
N THR A 27 -19.76 2.24 -8.66
CA THR A 27 -19.21 2.07 -10.01
C THR A 27 -17.72 2.38 -10.08
N ILE A 28 -17.09 2.75 -8.96
CA ILE A 28 -15.68 3.12 -8.88
C ILE A 28 -14.88 1.90 -8.44
N TYR A 29 -13.94 1.49 -9.29
CA TYR A 29 -12.94 0.49 -8.92
C TYR A 29 -11.86 1.17 -8.08
N MET A 30 -11.76 0.76 -6.82
CA MET A 30 -10.61 1.05 -5.98
C MET A 30 -9.70 -0.17 -6.03
N GLY A 31 -8.59 -0.08 -6.73
CA GLY A 31 -7.71 -1.24 -6.79
C GLY A 31 -6.93 -1.47 -5.51
N VAL A 32 -6.15 -2.55 -5.55
CA VAL A 32 -5.33 -2.99 -4.42
C VAL A 32 -4.52 -1.83 -3.89
N LYS A 33 -4.43 -1.74 -2.56
CA LYS A 33 -3.59 -0.76 -1.89
C LYS A 33 -2.51 -1.46 -1.09
N GLU A 34 -1.27 -1.02 -1.30
CA GLU A 34 -0.11 -1.52 -0.57
C GLU A 34 0.69 -0.38 0.01
N VAL A 35 1.10 -0.53 1.27
CA VAL A 35 1.92 0.47 1.96
C VAL A 35 3.26 -0.16 2.33
N TYR A 36 4.33 0.56 2.03
CA TYR A 36 5.70 0.15 2.32
C TYR A 36 6.42 1.22 3.11
N ALA A 37 7.23 0.82 4.09
CA ALA A 37 8.26 1.69 4.63
C ALA A 37 9.39 1.83 3.61
N LEU A 38 9.88 3.04 3.37
CA LEU A 38 10.97 3.24 2.42
C LEU A 38 12.31 2.77 3.02
N PRO A 39 13.24 2.25 2.19
CA PRO A 39 14.56 1.87 2.64
C PRO A 39 15.41 3.10 3.00
N THR A 40 16.56 2.87 3.62
CA THR A 40 17.58 3.91 3.88
C THR A 40 17.89 4.69 2.58
N PRO A 41 17.97 6.03 2.62
CA PRO A 41 17.96 6.90 3.80
C PRO A 41 16.58 7.42 4.24
N HIS A 42 15.49 6.98 3.60
CA HIS A 42 14.15 7.56 3.76
C HIS A 42 13.24 6.79 4.73
N GLN A 43 13.82 6.10 5.70
CA GLN A 43 13.13 5.19 6.64
C GLN A 43 12.05 5.84 7.53
N TYR A 44 11.87 7.16 7.47
CA TYR A 44 10.81 7.90 8.17
C TYR A 44 9.58 8.16 7.28
N ILE A 45 9.59 7.69 6.02
CA ILE A 45 8.52 7.85 5.05
C ILE A 45 7.93 6.47 4.71
N ALA A 46 6.62 6.43 4.56
CA ALA A 46 5.91 5.33 3.94
C ALA A 46 5.35 5.77 2.58
N ALA A 47 5.35 4.86 1.62
CA ALA A 47 4.73 5.02 0.31
C ALA A 47 3.53 4.08 0.20
N ALA A 48 2.36 4.65 -0.08
CA ALA A 48 1.15 3.91 -0.39
C ALA A 48 0.92 3.90 -1.90
N PHE A 49 0.93 2.71 -2.49
CA PHE A 49 0.61 2.46 -3.88
C PHE A 49 -0.85 2.03 -3.96
N THR A 50 -1.61 2.70 -4.83
CA THR A 50 -2.93 2.24 -5.27
C THR A 50 -2.78 1.78 -6.71
N TYR A 51 -3.13 0.52 -6.97
CA TYR A 51 -3.01 -0.07 -8.30
C TYR A 51 -4.32 0.06 -9.08
N ASN A 52 -4.25 0.14 -10.40
CA ASN A 52 -5.41 -0.01 -11.26
C ASN A 52 -5.76 -1.49 -11.48
N LYS A 53 -6.76 -1.75 -12.33
CA LYS A 53 -7.21 -3.11 -12.68
C LYS A 53 -6.14 -4.00 -13.33
N ASP A 54 -5.12 -3.38 -13.93
CA ASP A 54 -4.01 -4.05 -14.61
C ASP A 54 -2.79 -4.18 -13.69
N LEU A 55 -2.95 -3.92 -12.39
CA LEU A 55 -1.92 -3.97 -11.34
C LEU A 55 -0.74 -3.00 -11.56
N PHE A 56 -0.95 -1.92 -12.31
CA PHE A 56 -0.01 -0.80 -12.39
C PHE A 56 -0.34 0.25 -11.35
N ALA A 57 0.69 0.80 -10.70
CA ALA A 57 0.52 1.88 -9.74
C ALA A 57 -0.12 3.10 -10.43
N GLU A 58 -1.37 3.39 -10.06
CA GLU A 58 -2.14 4.51 -10.56
C GLU A 58 -1.90 5.76 -9.71
N THR A 59 -1.77 5.57 -8.40
CA THR A 59 -1.48 6.64 -7.45
C THR A 59 -0.42 6.19 -6.45
N VAL A 60 0.51 7.08 -6.13
CA VAL A 60 1.49 6.88 -5.06
C VAL A 60 1.42 8.05 -4.09
N THR A 61 1.10 7.77 -2.82
CA THR A 61 1.00 8.77 -1.76
C THR A 61 2.09 8.54 -0.73
N PHE A 62 2.84 9.59 -0.40
CA PHE A 62 3.87 9.56 0.63
C PHE A 62 3.35 10.19 1.92
N TYR A 63 3.63 9.55 3.06
CA TYR A 63 3.31 10.10 4.38
C TYR A 63 4.33 9.62 5.42
N PRO A 64 4.40 10.28 6.60
CA PRO A 64 5.29 9.84 7.67
C PRO A 64 5.04 8.37 8.04
N LEU A 65 6.11 7.61 8.29
CA LEU A 65 6.01 6.20 8.68
C LEU A 65 5.16 6.01 9.95
N GLU A 66 5.22 6.97 10.87
CA GLU A 66 4.38 7.01 12.08
C GLU A 66 2.89 6.93 11.73
N ARG A 67 2.45 7.70 10.73
CA ARG A 67 1.07 7.67 10.25
C ARG A 67 0.70 6.32 9.65
N ALA A 68 1.64 5.64 8.99
CA ALA A 68 1.43 4.29 8.49
C ALA A 68 1.20 3.29 9.64
N LYS A 69 2.01 3.38 10.69
CA LYS A 69 1.91 2.50 11.87
C LYS A 69 0.60 2.69 12.61
N GLU A 70 0.11 3.93 12.74
CA GLU A 70 -1.23 4.20 13.30
C GLU A 70 -2.33 3.51 12.50
N ILE A 71 -2.30 3.63 11.16
CA ILE A 71 -3.27 2.97 10.28
C ILE A 71 -3.21 1.46 10.44
N GLN A 72 -2.00 0.88 10.44
CA GLN A 72 -1.79 -0.55 10.63
C GLN A 72 -2.40 -1.04 11.95
N ALA A 73 -2.13 -0.34 13.06
CA ALA A 73 -2.64 -0.71 14.38
C ALA A 73 -4.18 -0.67 14.44
N VAL A 74 -4.81 0.32 13.80
CA VAL A 74 -6.27 0.40 13.71
C VAL A 74 -6.85 -0.76 12.90
N LEU A 75 -6.22 -1.14 11.79
CA LEU A 75 -6.66 -2.27 10.96
C LEU A 75 -6.51 -3.61 11.67
N GLU A 76 -5.39 -3.84 12.35
CA GLU A 76 -5.14 -5.05 13.15
C GLU A 76 -6.16 -5.18 14.28
N LYS A 77 -6.45 -4.09 14.99
CA LYS A 77 -7.49 -4.07 16.03
C LYS A 77 -8.86 -4.47 15.47
N LYS A 78 -9.28 -3.87 14.34
CA LYS A 78 -10.55 -4.23 13.68
C LYS A 78 -10.62 -5.70 13.27
N ARG A 79 -9.50 -6.28 12.82
CA ARG A 79 -9.43 -7.69 12.44
C ARG A 79 -9.57 -8.64 13.64
N LEU A 80 -9.10 -8.24 14.82
CA LEU A 80 -9.26 -9.03 16.06
C LEU A 80 -10.66 -8.93 16.67
N GLU A 81 -11.40 -7.88 16.35
CA GLU A 81 -12.77 -7.64 16.83
C GLU A 81 -13.85 -8.27 15.93
N SER A 82 -13.48 -8.76 14.74
CA SER A 82 -14.36 -9.41 13.75
C SER A 82 -14.31 -10.93 13.85
#